data_AF-A0A9N6WW60-F1
#
_entry.id   AF-A0A9N6WW60-F1
#
_cell.length_a   1.000
_cell.length_b   1.000
_cell.length_c   1.000
_cell.angle_alpha   90.00
_cell.angle_beta   90.00
_cell.angle_gamma   90.00
#
_symmetry.space_group_name_H-M   'P 1'
#
loop_
_entity.id
_entity.type
_entity.pdbx_description
1 polymer ?
#
loop_
_entity_poly.entity_id
_entity_poly.type
_entity_poly.pdbx_seq_one_letter_code
_entity_poly.pdbx_strand_id
1 'polypeptide(L)'
;VVPEKRSVRSVKNYSLQSNWFVYCPASCLLLVSSGPLGNCLQPYLFGKNGQLLRLTKFDVELPGEPPKPARLCLAERDVTPTTLYNQTVVLVLKHLMPGRTSNPNQPAKSEIVVYTLSRDSPARKTHILQLETSGKLAVSCLDNLVVVHHQASRTSSVFDVNLPGESDGRVLTLRPFATSATIRPYFLRVPAAAAVVLQNESPTEQISCELYSPNWVFFQPNIIIDAILGCLWTLELDLTPLVDCVGTRTVGVDRTIVELFEFLLQRTESKATVTSALSRLLRPPCDVAIVGQVLDKLNESYRSQLDIDLQSQIAMPASASPMGQHYQSSAPLGRRPSVVVDQSDVFSAVLSPLATEATSAIQQGEDRDRFVIAVVNEYVRSLVQYHIPVQHFIYEMLIEALARLGQFYQLHQLFQYHAVADSKPLACLLLSLESVYPASYQLALDMLKRVTNANEEIVEILLSKNKVLSALRFARETLPAEQISARKFLEAAQSSQDAMVFYGVFKFFQNRNQRARGNPAFLKGEHCETYTRHFRSLYGDELTGSGGSLADSLQ
;
A
#
# COMPACT_ATOMS: atom_id res chain seq x y z
N VAL A 1 -4.04 11.59 -39.81
CA VAL A 1 -4.35 13.01 -40.12
C VAL A 1 -3.08 13.64 -40.65
N VAL A 2 -3.13 14.44 -41.71
CA VAL A 2 -1.98 15.26 -42.13
C VAL A 2 -2.29 16.71 -41.72
N PRO A 3 -1.85 17.16 -40.53
CA PRO A 3 -2.29 18.43 -39.95
C PRO A 3 -1.99 19.62 -40.85
N GLU A 4 -0.82 19.61 -41.49
CA GLU A 4 -0.32 20.63 -42.41
C GLU A 4 -1.23 20.83 -43.64
N LYS A 5 -1.91 19.76 -44.08
CA LYS A 5 -2.80 19.78 -45.26
C LYS A 5 -4.28 19.91 -44.90
N ARG A 6 -4.63 19.96 -43.60
CA ARG A 6 -6.01 19.90 -43.08
C ARG A 6 -6.84 18.78 -43.75
N SER A 7 -6.19 17.69 -44.12
CA SER A 7 -6.79 16.62 -44.92
C SER A 7 -6.81 15.30 -44.14
N VAL A 8 -7.92 14.57 -44.25
CA VAL A 8 -8.06 13.21 -43.73
C VAL A 8 -7.95 12.23 -44.89
N ARG A 9 -7.05 11.24 -44.79
CA ARG A 9 -6.94 10.15 -45.75
C ARG A 9 -7.71 8.95 -45.23
N SER A 10 -8.63 8.41 -46.02
CA SER A 10 -9.26 7.13 -45.71
C SER A 10 -8.22 6.01 -45.75
N VAL A 11 -8.05 5.29 -44.64
CA VAL A 11 -7.09 4.17 -44.52
C VAL A 11 -7.77 2.84 -44.77
N LYS A 12 -8.99 2.66 -44.27
CA LYS A 12 -9.75 1.41 -44.33
C LYS A 12 -11.24 1.71 -44.28
N ASN A 13 -12.04 0.98 -45.05
CA ASN A 13 -13.49 1.09 -45.08
C ASN A 13 -14.13 -0.27 -44.73
N TYR A 14 -15.15 -0.25 -43.88
CA TYR A 14 -15.99 -1.39 -43.54
C TYR A 14 -17.45 -1.00 -43.74
N SER A 15 -18.18 -1.79 -44.52
CA SER A 15 -19.63 -1.61 -44.72
C SER A 15 -20.37 -2.74 -44.02
N LEU A 16 -21.35 -2.39 -43.20
CA LEU A 16 -22.16 -3.31 -42.42
C LEU A 16 -23.53 -2.69 -42.12
N GLN A 17 -24.55 -3.53 -42.02
CA GLN A 17 -25.88 -3.11 -41.57
C GLN A 17 -25.90 -3.04 -40.05
N SER A 18 -26.06 -1.84 -39.50
CA SER A 18 -26.08 -1.59 -38.05
C SER A 18 -27.44 -1.14 -37.57
N ASN A 19 -27.84 -1.58 -36.38
CA ASN A 19 -28.98 -1.03 -35.67
C ASN A 19 -28.58 0.23 -34.87
N TRP A 20 -27.48 0.13 -34.14
CA TRP A 20 -26.88 1.20 -33.33
C TRP A 20 -25.39 0.87 -33.10
N PHE A 21 -24.64 1.85 -32.59
CA PHE A 21 -23.23 1.66 -32.22
C PHE A 21 -22.91 2.41 -30.92
N VAL A 22 -21.93 1.92 -30.17
CA VAL A 22 -21.40 2.59 -28.98
C VAL A 22 -19.88 2.62 -29.07
N TYR A 23 -19.29 3.78 -28.80
CA TYR A 23 -17.85 3.95 -28.74
C TYR A 23 -17.41 4.26 -27.31
N CYS A 24 -16.43 3.50 -26.80
CA CYS A 24 -15.76 3.78 -25.54
C CYS A 24 -14.37 4.36 -25.84
N PRO A 25 -14.15 5.66 -25.58
CA PRO A 25 -12.84 6.28 -25.79
C PRO A 25 -11.74 5.66 -24.94
N ALA A 26 -12.05 5.32 -23.68
CA ALA A 26 -11.08 4.80 -22.72
C ALA A 26 -10.46 3.46 -23.17
N SER A 27 -11.28 2.55 -23.71
CA SER A 27 -10.81 1.28 -24.26
C SER A 27 -10.50 1.33 -25.76
N CYS A 28 -10.76 2.47 -26.42
CA CYS A 28 -10.72 2.60 -27.88
C CYS A 28 -11.53 1.49 -28.58
N LEU A 29 -12.69 1.14 -28.00
CA LEU A 29 -13.56 0.07 -28.48
C LEU A 29 -14.81 0.67 -29.12
N LEU A 30 -15.05 0.32 -30.39
CA LEU A 30 -16.32 0.53 -31.07
C LEU A 30 -17.08 -0.79 -31.09
N LEU A 31 -18.30 -0.77 -30.57
CA LEU A 31 -19.19 -1.91 -30.58
C LEU A 31 -20.36 -1.60 -31.51
N VAL A 32 -20.65 -2.52 -32.42
CA VAL A 32 -21.71 -2.33 -33.40
C VAL A 32 -22.73 -3.46 -33.29
N SER A 33 -24.01 -3.09 -33.15
CA SER A 33 -25.12 -4.04 -33.09
C SER A 33 -25.68 -4.34 -34.47
N SER A 34 -25.99 -5.62 -34.71
CA SER A 34 -26.58 -6.13 -35.94
C SER A 34 -27.63 -7.21 -35.66
N GLY A 35 -28.35 -7.62 -36.70
CA GLY A 35 -29.39 -8.65 -36.62
C GLY A 35 -30.77 -8.13 -36.17
N PRO A 36 -31.83 -8.94 -36.33
CA PRO A 36 -33.22 -8.50 -36.13
C PRO A 36 -33.58 -8.17 -34.68
N LEU A 37 -32.90 -8.78 -33.70
CA LEU A 37 -33.12 -8.54 -32.27
C LEU A 37 -32.10 -7.55 -31.66
N GLY A 38 -31.09 -7.15 -32.45
CA GLY A 38 -30.01 -6.26 -32.00
C GLY A 38 -28.98 -6.91 -31.07
N ASN A 39 -29.00 -8.24 -30.93
CA ASN A 39 -28.16 -8.97 -29.98
C ASN A 39 -26.84 -9.50 -30.57
N CYS A 40 -26.59 -9.36 -31.87
CA CYS A 40 -25.32 -9.74 -32.48
C CYS A 40 -24.36 -8.56 -32.44
N LEU A 41 -23.31 -8.66 -31.63
CA LEU A 41 -22.37 -7.58 -31.37
C LEU A 41 -21.04 -7.83 -32.06
N GLN A 42 -20.59 -6.85 -32.84
CA GLN A 42 -19.31 -6.84 -33.55
C GLN A 42 -18.37 -5.81 -32.91
N PRO A 43 -17.31 -6.22 -32.21
CA PRO A 43 -16.35 -5.30 -31.63
C PRO A 43 -15.24 -4.93 -32.62
N TYR A 44 -14.80 -3.68 -32.56
CA TYR A 44 -13.67 -3.12 -33.28
C TYR A 44 -12.76 -2.36 -32.31
N LEU A 45 -11.50 -2.76 -32.23
CA LEU A 45 -10.50 -2.12 -31.36
C LEU A 45 -9.59 -1.22 -32.20
N PHE A 46 -9.46 0.04 -31.78
CA PHE A 46 -8.52 0.98 -32.38
C PHE A 46 -7.18 0.93 -31.62
N GLY A 47 -6.15 0.39 -32.25
CA GLY A 47 -4.81 0.34 -31.70
C GLY A 47 -4.10 1.70 -31.75
N LYS A 48 -3.13 1.91 -30.84
CA LYS A 48 -2.37 3.17 -30.70
C LYS A 48 -1.64 3.62 -31.97
N ASN A 49 -1.31 2.69 -32.87
CA ASN A 49 -0.65 2.97 -34.15
C ASN A 49 -1.65 3.25 -35.30
N GLY A 50 -2.91 3.54 -34.98
CA GLY A 50 -3.97 3.76 -35.97
C GLY A 50 -4.45 2.48 -36.68
N GLN A 51 -4.07 1.30 -36.16
CA GLN A 51 -4.53 0.02 -36.70
C GLN A 51 -5.94 -0.30 -36.18
N LEU A 52 -6.83 -0.71 -37.09
CA LEU A 52 -8.19 -1.15 -36.76
C LEU A 52 -8.24 -2.68 -36.72
N LEU A 53 -8.42 -3.25 -35.53
CA LEU A 53 -8.56 -4.67 -35.29
C LEU A 53 -10.05 -5.03 -35.17
N ARG A 54 -10.53 -5.94 -36.01
CA ARG A 54 -11.88 -6.50 -35.92
C ARG A 54 -11.83 -7.75 -35.05
N LEU A 55 -12.56 -7.76 -33.94
CA LEU A 55 -12.65 -8.92 -33.04
C LEU A 55 -13.74 -9.90 -33.51
N THR A 56 -13.76 -11.09 -32.92
CA THR A 56 -14.80 -12.09 -33.23
C THR A 56 -16.17 -11.59 -32.78
N LYS A 57 -17.16 -11.63 -33.68
CA LYS A 57 -18.55 -11.31 -33.35
C LYS A 57 -19.12 -12.32 -32.35
N PHE A 58 -20.03 -11.88 -31.49
CA PHE A 58 -20.68 -12.75 -30.51
C PHE A 58 -22.14 -12.34 -30.33
N ASP A 59 -22.97 -13.29 -29.90
CA ASP A 59 -24.39 -13.05 -29.65
C ASP A 59 -24.65 -12.93 -28.16
N VAL A 60 -25.44 -11.93 -27.78
CA VAL A 60 -25.92 -11.73 -26.42
C VAL A 60 -27.16 -12.59 -26.21
N GLU A 61 -27.14 -13.38 -25.14
CA GLU A 61 -28.30 -14.16 -24.69
C GLU A 61 -29.41 -13.21 -24.20
N LEU A 62 -30.57 -13.19 -24.88
CA LEU A 62 -31.72 -12.40 -24.47
C LEU A 62 -32.65 -13.20 -23.55
N PRO A 63 -33.31 -12.56 -22.57
CA PRO A 63 -34.26 -13.24 -21.69
C PRO A 63 -35.59 -13.52 -22.40
N GLY A 64 -36.10 -14.74 -22.28
CA GLY A 64 -37.42 -15.15 -22.77
C GLY A 64 -37.48 -15.50 -24.27
N GLU A 65 -38.69 -15.81 -24.74
CA GLU A 65 -38.92 -16.07 -26.16
C GLU A 65 -38.90 -14.76 -26.98
N PRO A 66 -38.30 -14.78 -28.19
CA PRO A 66 -38.23 -13.59 -29.03
C PRO A 66 -39.64 -13.16 -29.48
N PRO A 67 -39.93 -11.85 -29.47
CA PRO A 67 -41.23 -11.33 -29.87
C PRO A 67 -41.54 -11.67 -31.34
N LYS A 68 -42.83 -11.93 -31.63
CA LYS A 68 -43.35 -12.15 -32.99
C LYS A 68 -44.36 -11.03 -33.30
N PRO A 69 -44.09 -10.10 -34.24
CA PRO A 69 -42.92 -10.04 -35.13
C PRO A 69 -41.63 -9.61 -34.41
N ALA A 70 -40.48 -9.99 -34.96
CA ALA A 70 -39.17 -9.64 -34.42
C ALA A 70 -38.98 -8.12 -34.39
N ARG A 71 -38.55 -7.60 -33.23
CA ARG A 71 -38.22 -6.20 -33.00
C ARG A 71 -36.93 -6.13 -32.18
N LEU A 72 -36.28 -4.97 -32.21
CA LEU A 72 -35.10 -4.71 -31.40
C LEU A 72 -35.42 -4.93 -29.91
N CYS A 73 -34.73 -5.89 -29.31
CA CYS A 73 -34.85 -6.21 -27.88
C CYS A 73 -33.69 -5.64 -27.08
N LEU A 74 -32.50 -5.52 -27.69
CA LEU A 74 -31.33 -4.91 -27.07
C LEU A 74 -31.12 -3.51 -27.66
N ALA A 75 -31.22 -2.48 -26.81
CA ALA A 75 -31.01 -1.10 -27.20
C ALA A 75 -29.60 -0.60 -26.82
N GLU A 76 -29.18 0.50 -27.41
CA GLU A 76 -27.88 1.14 -27.15
C GLU A 76 -27.65 1.43 -25.66
N ARG A 77 -28.67 1.97 -24.98
CA ARG A 77 -28.63 2.32 -23.55
C ARG A 77 -28.40 1.13 -22.61
N ASP A 78 -28.66 -0.09 -23.07
CA ASP A 78 -28.54 -1.30 -22.26
C ASP A 78 -27.12 -1.90 -22.35
N VAL A 79 -26.24 -1.33 -23.19
CA VAL A 79 -24.90 -1.86 -23.47
C VAL A 79 -23.83 -0.82 -23.17
N THR A 80 -22.92 -1.17 -22.27
CA THR A 80 -21.82 -0.30 -21.81
C THR A 80 -20.47 -0.97 -22.03
N PRO A 81 -19.71 -0.61 -23.09
CA PRO A 81 -18.33 -1.02 -23.26
C PRO A 81 -17.40 -0.25 -22.30
N THR A 82 -16.55 -0.95 -21.57
CA THR A 82 -15.64 -0.34 -20.58
C THR A 82 -14.36 -1.16 -20.39
N THR A 83 -13.46 -0.69 -19.53
CA THR A 83 -12.29 -1.45 -19.07
C THR A 83 -12.37 -1.58 -17.56
N LEU A 84 -12.34 -2.81 -17.06
CA LEU A 84 -12.27 -3.11 -15.63
C LEU A 84 -10.99 -3.93 -15.40
N TYR A 85 -10.13 -3.50 -14.47
CA TYR A 85 -8.88 -4.19 -14.12
C TYR A 85 -8.03 -4.57 -15.33
N ASN A 86 -7.83 -3.62 -16.25
CA ASN A 86 -7.09 -3.79 -17.51
C ASN A 86 -7.69 -4.82 -18.49
N GLN A 87 -8.92 -5.29 -18.26
CA GLN A 87 -9.65 -6.14 -19.18
C GLN A 87 -10.75 -5.35 -19.87
N THR A 88 -10.80 -5.44 -21.20
CA THR A 88 -11.88 -4.83 -21.99
C THR A 88 -13.13 -5.69 -21.85
N VAL A 89 -14.20 -5.09 -21.35
CA VAL A 89 -15.46 -5.78 -21.07
C VAL A 89 -16.64 -5.04 -21.68
N VAL A 90 -17.72 -5.77 -21.91
CA VAL A 90 -19.02 -5.24 -22.33
C VAL A 90 -20.03 -5.61 -21.25
N LEU A 91 -20.58 -4.59 -20.60
CA LEU A 91 -21.67 -4.73 -19.64
C LEU A 91 -22.99 -4.69 -20.39
N VAL A 92 -23.85 -5.67 -20.14
CA VAL A 92 -25.19 -5.75 -20.74
C VAL A 92 -26.22 -5.79 -19.65
N LEU A 93 -27.05 -4.74 -19.55
CA LEU A 93 -28.19 -4.69 -18.66
C LEU A 93 -29.32 -5.54 -19.24
N LYS A 94 -29.83 -6.49 -18.45
CA LYS A 94 -30.97 -7.33 -18.79
C LYS A 94 -32.09 -7.12 -17.79
N HIS A 95 -33.28 -6.80 -18.29
CA HIS A 95 -34.51 -6.83 -17.52
C HIS A 95 -35.13 -8.21 -17.62
N LEU A 96 -35.12 -8.97 -16.53
CA LEU A 96 -35.73 -10.29 -16.49
C LEU A 96 -37.23 -10.10 -16.25
N MET A 97 -38.03 -10.56 -17.22
CA MET A 97 -39.48 -10.65 -17.05
C MET A 97 -39.80 -11.74 -16.01
N PRO A 98 -40.83 -11.58 -15.17
CA PRO A 98 -41.33 -12.67 -14.35
C PRO A 98 -41.75 -13.82 -15.28
N GLY A 99 -41.19 -15.01 -15.08
CA GLY A 99 -41.56 -16.18 -15.86
C GLY A 99 -43.03 -16.55 -15.62
N ARG A 100 -43.69 -17.15 -16.63
CA ARG A 100 -45.06 -17.68 -16.50
C ARG A 100 -45.22 -18.74 -15.40
N THR A 101 -44.11 -19.31 -14.92
CA THR A 101 -44.04 -20.33 -13.87
C THR A 101 -43.50 -19.81 -12.53
N SER A 102 -43.02 -18.55 -12.46
CA SER A 102 -42.61 -17.94 -11.20
C SER A 102 -43.81 -17.33 -10.49
N ASN A 103 -43.86 -17.49 -9.16
CA ASN A 103 -44.91 -16.99 -8.29
C ASN A 103 -45.25 -15.51 -8.64
N PRO A 104 -46.51 -15.13 -8.93
CA PRO A 104 -46.88 -13.78 -9.40
C PRO A 104 -46.53 -12.63 -8.43
N ASN A 105 -46.10 -12.95 -7.21
CA ASN A 105 -45.57 -12.01 -6.22
C ASN A 105 -44.04 -11.81 -6.28
N GLN A 106 -43.31 -12.44 -7.20
CA GLN A 106 -41.87 -12.18 -7.33
C GLN A 106 -41.63 -10.89 -8.14
N PRO A 107 -40.92 -9.90 -7.57
CA PRO A 107 -40.62 -8.67 -8.29
C PRO A 107 -39.76 -8.98 -9.51
N ALA A 108 -40.00 -8.26 -10.61
CA ALA A 108 -39.14 -8.31 -11.79
C ALA A 108 -37.69 -8.04 -11.36
N LYS A 109 -36.77 -8.92 -11.78
CA LYS A 109 -35.35 -8.80 -11.43
C LYS A 109 -34.59 -8.21 -12.61
N SER A 110 -33.54 -7.47 -12.33
CA SER A 110 -32.62 -7.01 -13.38
C SER A 110 -31.22 -7.54 -13.06
N GLU A 111 -30.43 -7.78 -14.08
CA GLU A 111 -29.05 -8.24 -13.93
C GLU A 111 -28.16 -7.54 -14.94
N ILE A 112 -26.88 -7.38 -14.60
CA ILE A 112 -25.87 -6.94 -15.57
C ILE A 112 -24.96 -8.14 -15.88
N VAL A 113 -24.89 -8.50 -17.15
CA VAL A 113 -24.00 -9.57 -17.60
C VAL A 113 -22.71 -8.97 -18.13
N VAL A 114 -21.58 -9.47 -17.62
CA VAL A 114 -20.24 -9.00 -17.97
C VAL A 114 -19.62 -9.97 -19.00
N TYR A 115 -19.47 -9.48 -20.23
CA TYR A 115 -18.77 -10.17 -21.29
C TYR A 115 -17.32 -9.68 -21.38
N THR A 116 -16.36 -10.56 -21.15
CA THR A 116 -14.94 -10.23 -21.27
C THR A 116 -14.48 -10.51 -22.70
N LEU A 117 -13.90 -9.49 -23.34
CA LEU A 117 -13.41 -9.57 -24.71
C LEU A 117 -12.01 -10.18 -24.75
N SER A 118 -11.76 -10.95 -25.81
CA SER A 118 -10.45 -11.55 -26.12
C SER A 118 -10.09 -11.23 -27.57
N ARG A 119 -8.78 -11.26 -27.89
CA ARG A 119 -8.30 -11.03 -29.25
C ARG A 119 -8.57 -12.22 -30.17
N ASP A 120 -8.36 -13.42 -29.64
CA ASP A 120 -8.32 -14.65 -30.43
C ASP A 120 -9.56 -15.55 -30.23
N SER A 121 -10.48 -15.13 -29.35
CA SER A 121 -11.69 -15.89 -29.03
C SER A 121 -12.92 -14.99 -28.92
N PRO A 122 -14.13 -15.53 -29.15
CA PRO A 122 -15.35 -14.79 -28.91
C PRO A 122 -15.45 -14.32 -27.45
N ALA A 123 -16.23 -13.26 -27.24
CA ALA A 123 -16.46 -12.73 -25.90
C ALA A 123 -17.03 -13.81 -24.98
N ARG A 124 -16.49 -13.91 -23.76
CA ARG A 124 -16.93 -14.89 -22.77
C ARG A 124 -17.78 -14.21 -21.71
N LYS A 125 -18.93 -14.81 -21.40
CA LYS A 125 -19.70 -14.47 -20.20
C LYS A 125 -18.85 -14.85 -18.99
N THR A 126 -18.51 -13.87 -18.16
CA THR A 126 -17.60 -14.07 -17.01
C THR A 126 -18.28 -13.78 -15.68
N HIS A 127 -19.13 -12.75 -15.63
CA HIS A 127 -19.82 -12.37 -14.40
C HIS A 127 -21.29 -12.05 -14.66
N ILE A 128 -22.11 -12.23 -13.61
CA ILE A 128 -23.49 -11.73 -13.53
C ILE A 128 -23.58 -10.89 -12.26
N LEU A 129 -23.93 -9.62 -12.40
CA LEU A 129 -24.19 -8.71 -11.30
C LEU A 129 -25.70 -8.73 -11.02
N GLN A 130 -26.10 -9.32 -9.89
CA GLN A 130 -27.50 -9.40 -9.49
C GLN A 130 -27.96 -8.07 -8.94
N LEU A 131 -28.98 -7.47 -9.56
CA LEU A 131 -29.59 -6.24 -9.06
C LEU A 131 -30.78 -6.57 -8.17
N GLU A 132 -30.91 -5.81 -7.09
CA GLU A 132 -32.04 -5.92 -6.16
C GLU A 132 -33.29 -5.19 -6.68
N THR A 133 -33.10 -4.28 -7.64
CA THR A 133 -34.12 -3.41 -8.20
C THR A 133 -34.26 -3.61 -9.70
N SER A 134 -35.41 -3.20 -10.24
CA SER A 134 -35.69 -3.20 -11.68
C SER A 134 -36.40 -1.92 -12.08
N GLY A 135 -36.34 -1.61 -13.38
CA GLY A 135 -36.94 -0.40 -13.95
C GLY A 135 -35.91 0.47 -14.64
N LYS A 136 -36.01 1.79 -14.43
CA LYS A 136 -35.11 2.79 -15.02
C LYS A 136 -33.77 2.76 -14.27
N LEU A 137 -32.81 2.09 -14.88
CA LEU A 137 -31.47 1.90 -14.37
C LEU A 137 -30.48 2.61 -15.31
N ALA A 138 -29.46 3.23 -14.73
CA ALA A 138 -28.31 3.73 -15.45
C ALA A 138 -27.03 3.08 -14.90
N VAL A 139 -26.02 2.93 -15.74
CA VAL A 139 -24.74 2.30 -15.37
C VAL A 139 -23.64 3.32 -15.52
N SER A 140 -22.80 3.44 -14.51
CA SER A 140 -21.55 4.20 -14.54
C SER A 140 -20.38 3.27 -14.19
N CYS A 141 -19.19 3.59 -14.66
CA CYS A 141 -17.95 2.90 -14.34
C CYS A 141 -16.99 3.87 -13.63
N LEU A 142 -16.56 3.51 -12.42
CA LEU A 142 -15.76 4.37 -11.55
C LEU A 142 -14.67 3.53 -10.89
N ASP A 143 -13.39 3.81 -11.12
CA ASP A 143 -12.28 3.13 -10.43
C ASP A 143 -12.39 1.58 -10.44
N ASN A 144 -12.63 1.02 -11.63
CA ASN A 144 -12.87 -0.43 -11.85
C ASN A 144 -14.14 -0.99 -11.19
N LEU A 145 -15.03 -0.13 -10.69
CA LEU A 145 -16.34 -0.49 -10.17
C LEU A 145 -17.43 -0.28 -11.20
N VAL A 146 -18.44 -1.14 -11.14
CA VAL A 146 -19.70 -0.95 -11.85
C VAL A 146 -20.70 -0.38 -10.86
N VAL A 147 -21.18 0.84 -11.14
CA VAL A 147 -22.16 1.53 -10.31
C VAL A 147 -23.49 1.57 -11.04
N VAL A 148 -24.54 1.07 -10.39
CA VAL A 148 -25.88 0.98 -10.96
C VAL A 148 -26.80 1.93 -10.23
N HIS A 149 -27.26 2.95 -10.94
CA HIS A 149 -28.14 3.99 -10.41
C HIS A 149 -29.58 3.59 -10.68
N HIS A 150 -30.38 3.47 -9.63
CA HIS A 150 -31.81 3.22 -9.74
C HIS A 150 -32.61 4.48 -9.45
N GLN A 151 -33.29 4.96 -10.49
CA GLN A 151 -33.94 6.26 -10.46
C GLN A 151 -35.12 6.31 -9.46
N ALA A 152 -35.95 5.25 -9.41
CA ALA A 152 -37.16 5.26 -8.61
C ALA A 152 -36.89 5.19 -7.10
N SER A 153 -35.87 4.44 -6.67
CA SER A 153 -35.45 4.41 -5.26
C SER A 153 -34.47 5.52 -4.89
N ARG A 154 -33.94 6.26 -5.87
CA ARG A 154 -32.89 7.27 -5.67
C ARG A 154 -31.65 6.70 -4.98
N THR A 155 -31.24 5.49 -5.38
CA THR A 155 -30.08 4.79 -4.81
C THR A 155 -29.14 4.30 -5.88
N SER A 156 -27.89 4.07 -5.48
CA SER A 156 -26.81 3.51 -6.29
C SER A 156 -26.27 2.26 -5.62
N SER A 157 -26.13 1.18 -6.40
CA SER A 157 -25.51 -0.08 -5.99
C SER A 157 -24.13 -0.18 -6.61
N VAL A 158 -23.14 -0.63 -5.85
CA VAL A 158 -21.74 -0.72 -6.29
C VAL A 158 -21.33 -2.18 -6.41
N PHE A 159 -20.69 -2.55 -7.51
CA PHE A 159 -20.18 -3.88 -7.75
C PHE A 159 -18.69 -3.83 -8.10
N ASP A 160 -17.95 -4.77 -7.54
CA ASP A 160 -16.55 -4.99 -7.85
C ASP A 160 -16.38 -6.40 -8.42
N VAL A 161 -15.94 -6.50 -9.67
CA VAL A 161 -15.75 -7.79 -10.36
C VAL A 161 -14.57 -8.59 -9.83
N ASN A 162 -13.73 -7.99 -8.97
CA ASN A 162 -12.59 -8.66 -8.36
C ASN A 162 -12.92 -9.30 -7.01
N LEU A 163 -14.10 -9.03 -6.44
CA LEU A 163 -14.53 -9.64 -5.19
C LEU A 163 -15.08 -11.06 -5.40
N PRO A 164 -15.00 -11.92 -4.38
CA PRO A 164 -15.55 -13.26 -4.46
C PRO A 164 -17.09 -13.24 -4.56
N GLY A 165 -17.61 -14.27 -5.24
CA GLY A 165 -19.04 -14.46 -5.46
C GLY A 165 -19.42 -15.93 -5.64
N GLU A 166 -20.70 -16.17 -5.91
CA GLU A 166 -21.24 -17.51 -6.14
C GLU A 166 -20.83 -18.00 -7.54
N SER A 167 -20.08 -19.10 -7.61
CA SER A 167 -19.59 -19.66 -8.88
C SER A 167 -20.38 -20.89 -9.29
N ASP A 168 -20.82 -20.95 -10.55
CA ASP A 168 -21.35 -22.16 -11.19
C ASP A 168 -20.25 -22.97 -11.92
N GLY A 169 -18.98 -22.60 -11.72
CA GLY A 169 -17.81 -23.18 -12.39
C GLY A 169 -17.47 -22.54 -13.75
N ARG A 170 -18.32 -21.67 -14.29
CA ARG A 170 -18.08 -20.94 -15.56
C ARG A 170 -18.26 -19.43 -15.43
N VAL A 171 -19.21 -18.99 -14.61
CA VAL A 171 -19.64 -17.61 -14.43
C VAL A 171 -19.71 -17.31 -12.93
N LEU A 172 -19.19 -16.14 -12.55
CA LEU A 172 -19.25 -15.64 -11.18
C LEU A 172 -20.44 -14.72 -10.99
N THR A 173 -21.29 -15.05 -10.04
CA THR A 173 -22.46 -14.26 -9.69
C THR A 173 -22.15 -13.38 -8.48
N LEU A 174 -22.31 -12.08 -8.66
CA LEU A 174 -21.94 -11.07 -7.68
C LEU A 174 -23.18 -10.32 -7.19
N ARG A 175 -23.17 -10.02 -5.89
CA ARG A 175 -24.11 -9.12 -5.23
C ARG A 175 -23.44 -7.76 -4.98
N PRO A 176 -24.22 -6.69 -4.72
CA PRO A 176 -23.65 -5.40 -4.35
C PRO A 176 -22.61 -5.52 -3.24
N PHE A 177 -21.54 -4.74 -3.34
CA PHE A 177 -20.47 -4.71 -2.33
C PHE A 177 -20.97 -4.25 -0.97
N ALA A 178 -21.79 -3.21 -0.97
CA ALA A 178 -22.41 -2.62 0.21
C ALA A 178 -23.89 -2.36 -0.05
N THR A 179 -24.63 -2.05 1.01
CA THR A 179 -26.02 -1.60 0.90
C THR A 179 -26.12 -0.40 -0.03
N SER A 180 -27.14 -0.40 -0.89
CA SER A 180 -27.35 0.67 -1.87
C SER A 180 -27.49 2.03 -1.17
N ALA A 181 -26.77 3.04 -1.66
CA ALA A 181 -26.70 4.37 -1.05
C ALA A 181 -27.06 5.47 -2.05
N THR A 182 -27.53 6.63 -1.57
CA THR A 182 -27.78 7.77 -2.45
C THR A 182 -26.47 8.49 -2.81
N ILE A 183 -26.46 9.19 -3.95
CA ILE A 183 -25.36 10.11 -4.28
C ILE A 183 -25.36 11.21 -3.21
N ARG A 184 -24.17 11.64 -2.77
CA ARG A 184 -24.06 12.71 -1.77
C ARG A 184 -24.77 13.98 -2.29
N PRO A 185 -25.72 14.56 -1.53
CA PRO A 185 -26.37 15.81 -1.93
C PRO A 185 -25.36 16.93 -2.17
N TYR A 186 -25.59 17.70 -3.23
CA TYR A 186 -24.75 18.83 -3.62
C TYR A 186 -25.58 20.11 -3.75
N PHE A 187 -25.03 21.21 -3.25
CA PHE A 187 -25.64 22.53 -3.32
C PHE A 187 -24.84 23.40 -4.28
N LEU A 188 -25.45 23.76 -5.39
CA LEU A 188 -24.84 24.62 -6.39
C LEU A 188 -24.90 26.07 -5.94
N ARG A 189 -23.75 26.74 -5.90
CA ARG A 189 -23.69 28.19 -5.67
C ARG A 189 -24.00 28.92 -6.96
N VAL A 190 -25.05 29.73 -6.95
CA VAL A 190 -25.46 30.56 -8.08
C VAL A 190 -25.69 32.01 -7.63
N PRO A 191 -25.51 33.00 -8.52
CA PRO A 191 -25.94 34.36 -8.22
C PRO A 191 -27.43 34.39 -7.87
N ALA A 192 -27.81 35.16 -6.85
CA ALA A 192 -29.20 35.23 -6.35
C ALA A 192 -30.23 35.53 -7.45
N ALA A 193 -29.87 36.33 -8.46
CA ALA A 193 -30.74 36.63 -9.60
C ALA A 193 -31.03 35.38 -10.48
N ALA A 194 -30.08 34.47 -10.62
CA ALA A 194 -30.27 33.20 -11.34
C ALA A 194 -31.03 32.17 -10.49
N ALA A 195 -30.87 32.21 -9.16
CA ALA A 195 -31.57 31.32 -8.24
C ALA A 195 -33.10 31.49 -8.29
N VAL A 196 -33.57 32.73 -8.33
CA VAL A 196 -35.01 33.05 -8.41
C VAL A 196 -35.63 32.48 -9.69
N VAL A 197 -34.92 32.50 -10.82
CA VAL A 197 -35.40 31.98 -12.11
C VAL A 197 -35.50 30.44 -12.10
N LEU A 198 -34.59 29.77 -11.39
CA LEU A 198 -34.51 28.30 -11.39
C LEU A 198 -35.41 27.63 -10.34
N GLN A 199 -35.65 28.27 -9.19
CA GLN A 199 -36.39 27.66 -8.07
C GLN A 199 -37.71 28.34 -7.72
N ASN A 200 -38.07 29.50 -8.30
CA ASN A 200 -39.27 30.28 -7.95
C ASN A 200 -39.41 30.56 -6.42
N GLU A 201 -38.31 30.56 -5.69
CA GLU A 201 -38.26 30.79 -4.24
C GLU A 201 -37.46 32.07 -3.90
N SER A 202 -37.40 32.42 -2.61
CA SER A 202 -36.66 33.59 -2.11
C SER A 202 -35.18 33.54 -2.54
N PRO A 203 -34.49 34.70 -2.64
CA PRO A 203 -33.11 34.74 -3.10
C PRO A 203 -32.18 34.01 -2.11
N THR A 204 -31.89 32.76 -2.40
CA THR A 204 -30.83 31.97 -1.77
C THR A 204 -29.63 31.91 -2.72
N GLU A 205 -28.42 32.05 -2.18
CA GLU A 205 -27.18 31.91 -2.98
C GLU A 205 -26.86 30.44 -3.31
N GLN A 206 -27.74 29.50 -2.94
CA GLN A 206 -27.52 28.07 -3.05
C GLN A 206 -28.80 27.35 -3.51
N ILE A 207 -28.65 26.54 -4.56
CA ILE A 207 -29.68 25.66 -5.11
C ILE A 207 -29.34 24.22 -4.73
N SER A 208 -30.29 23.53 -4.08
CA SER A 208 -30.21 22.08 -3.90
C SER A 208 -30.41 21.36 -5.22
N CYS A 209 -29.48 20.47 -5.59
CA CYS A 209 -29.61 19.67 -6.81
C CYS A 209 -30.56 18.48 -6.57
N GLU A 210 -31.61 18.34 -7.39
CA GLU A 210 -32.50 17.18 -7.32
C GLU A 210 -31.75 15.91 -7.79
N LEU A 211 -31.41 15.05 -6.84
CA LEU A 211 -30.73 13.79 -7.15
C LEU A 211 -31.65 12.82 -7.89
N TYR A 212 -31.10 12.14 -8.90
CA TYR A 212 -31.81 11.17 -9.75
C TYR A 212 -33.02 11.77 -10.49
N SER A 213 -32.93 13.05 -10.85
CA SER A 213 -33.97 13.73 -11.63
C SER A 213 -34.26 12.97 -12.93
N PRO A 214 -35.52 12.90 -13.40
CA PRO A 214 -35.87 12.29 -14.68
C PRO A 214 -35.25 12.94 -15.90
N ASN A 215 -34.66 14.12 -15.74
CA ASN A 215 -34.00 14.87 -16.80
C ASN A 215 -32.48 14.64 -16.83
N TRP A 216 -31.97 13.76 -15.96
CA TRP A 216 -30.57 13.36 -15.99
C TRP A 216 -30.30 12.42 -17.16
N VAL A 217 -29.24 12.73 -17.88
CA VAL A 217 -28.70 11.86 -18.94
C VAL A 217 -27.33 11.38 -18.51
N PHE A 218 -27.14 10.06 -18.48
CA PHE A 218 -25.89 9.43 -18.10
C PHE A 218 -25.02 9.20 -19.33
N PHE A 219 -23.74 9.55 -19.21
CA PHE A 219 -22.71 9.31 -20.21
C PHE A 219 -21.55 8.54 -19.58
N GLN A 220 -21.01 7.59 -20.34
CA GLN A 220 -19.86 6.82 -19.89
C GLN A 220 -18.59 7.69 -19.81
N PRO A 221 -17.70 7.41 -18.86
CA PRO A 221 -17.84 6.37 -17.84
C PRO A 221 -18.66 6.83 -16.62
N ASN A 222 -18.70 8.12 -16.30
CA ASN A 222 -19.21 8.61 -15.02
C ASN A 222 -19.78 10.04 -15.08
N ILE A 223 -20.31 10.45 -16.23
CA ILE A 223 -20.77 11.82 -16.47
C ILE A 223 -22.30 11.86 -16.37
N ILE A 224 -22.82 12.90 -15.71
CA ILE A 224 -24.26 13.19 -15.65
C ILE A 224 -24.51 14.58 -16.23
N ILE A 225 -25.43 14.67 -17.19
CA ILE A 225 -25.93 15.94 -17.70
C ILE A 225 -27.30 16.21 -17.09
N ASP A 226 -27.42 17.32 -16.37
CA ASP A 226 -28.70 17.82 -15.90
C ASP A 226 -29.25 18.83 -16.91
N ALA A 227 -30.27 18.43 -17.67
CA ALA A 227 -30.84 19.26 -18.71
C ALA A 227 -31.64 20.46 -18.17
N ILE A 228 -32.13 20.41 -16.92
CA ILE A 228 -32.86 21.53 -16.29
C ILE A 228 -31.85 22.57 -15.79
N LEU A 229 -30.84 22.11 -15.05
CA LEU A 229 -29.82 23.00 -14.48
C LEU A 229 -28.78 23.45 -15.52
N GLY A 230 -28.74 22.82 -16.70
CA GLY A 230 -27.71 23.06 -17.71
C GLY A 230 -26.31 22.70 -17.25
N CYS A 231 -26.20 21.81 -16.25
CA CYS A 231 -24.94 21.46 -15.60
C CYS A 231 -24.40 20.12 -16.11
N LEU A 232 -23.07 20.05 -16.22
CA LEU A 232 -22.31 18.84 -16.48
C LEU A 232 -21.62 18.41 -15.19
N TRP A 233 -21.97 17.23 -14.68
CA TRP A 233 -21.43 16.66 -13.46
C TRP A 233 -20.54 15.47 -13.77
N THR A 234 -19.51 15.29 -12.95
CA THR A 234 -18.68 14.08 -12.92
C THR A 234 -18.89 13.39 -11.59
N LEU A 235 -19.19 12.10 -11.61
CA LEU A 235 -19.28 11.30 -10.40
C LEU A 235 -17.88 10.94 -9.90
N GLU A 236 -17.69 11.02 -8.59
CA GLU A 236 -16.47 10.61 -7.91
C GLU A 236 -16.81 9.64 -6.78
N LEU A 237 -15.86 8.77 -6.43
CA LEU A 237 -16.03 7.76 -5.39
C LEU A 237 -15.58 8.34 -4.04
N ASP A 238 -16.50 8.44 -3.08
CA ASP A 238 -16.19 8.81 -1.69
C ASP A 238 -16.07 7.55 -0.83
N LEU A 239 -14.85 7.24 -0.39
CA LEU A 239 -14.56 6.05 0.44
C LEU A 239 -14.67 6.33 1.93
N THR A 240 -14.79 7.60 2.35
CA THR A 240 -14.80 8.02 3.76
C THR A 240 -15.84 7.29 4.60
N PRO A 241 -17.10 7.10 4.13
CA PRO A 241 -18.12 6.40 4.91
C PRO A 241 -17.78 4.95 5.25
N LEU A 242 -16.90 4.30 4.46
CA LEU A 242 -16.50 2.91 4.69
C LEU A 242 -15.64 2.74 5.96
N VAL A 243 -15.02 3.82 6.46
CA VAL A 243 -14.28 3.78 7.74
C VAL A 243 -15.24 3.50 8.91
N ASP A 244 -16.45 4.04 8.85
CA ASP A 244 -17.45 3.83 9.90
C ASP A 244 -18.04 2.41 9.87
N CYS A 245 -18.10 1.77 8.69
CA CYS A 245 -18.47 0.36 8.54
C CYS A 245 -17.56 -0.60 9.32
N VAL A 246 -16.28 -0.24 9.49
CA VAL A 246 -15.35 -0.99 10.33
C VAL A 246 -15.79 -0.94 11.80
N GLY A 247 -16.22 0.24 12.26
CA GLY A 247 -16.69 0.46 13.63
C GLY A 247 -17.98 -0.30 13.94
N THR A 248 -18.91 -0.35 12.99
CA THR A 248 -20.16 -1.12 13.12
C THR A 248 -19.97 -2.62 12.86
N ARG A 249 -18.76 -3.05 12.45
CA ARG A 249 -18.43 -4.41 11.98
C ARG A 249 -19.39 -4.93 10.91
N THR A 250 -19.94 -4.02 10.11
CA THR A 250 -20.93 -4.31 9.07
C THR A 250 -20.60 -3.50 7.82
N VAL A 251 -20.28 -4.21 6.74
CA VAL A 251 -20.03 -3.62 5.41
C VAL A 251 -21.24 -3.82 4.50
N GLY A 252 -21.93 -4.95 4.70
CA GLY A 252 -23.16 -5.37 4.05
C GLY A 252 -23.71 -6.62 4.75
N VAL A 253 -24.79 -7.20 4.23
CA VAL A 253 -25.47 -8.36 4.84
C VAL A 253 -24.55 -9.59 4.92
N ASP A 254 -23.68 -9.78 3.92
CA ASP A 254 -22.87 -11.00 3.75
C ASP A 254 -21.36 -10.72 3.55
N ARG A 255 -20.86 -9.54 3.95
CA ARG A 255 -19.46 -9.13 3.68
C ARG A 255 -18.61 -9.00 4.93
N THR A 256 -17.37 -9.45 4.83
CA THR A 256 -16.39 -9.44 5.91
C THR A 256 -15.55 -8.15 5.92
N ILE A 257 -14.96 -7.83 7.07
CA ILE A 257 -13.99 -6.72 7.18
C ILE A 257 -12.77 -6.97 6.28
N VAL A 258 -12.36 -8.23 6.11
CA VAL A 258 -11.23 -8.58 5.24
C VAL A 258 -11.52 -8.21 3.78
N GLU A 259 -12.72 -8.54 3.27
CA GLU A 259 -13.14 -8.14 1.92
C GLU A 259 -13.23 -6.62 1.75
N LEU A 260 -13.55 -5.87 2.81
CA LEU A 260 -13.49 -4.41 2.77
C LEU A 260 -12.05 -3.90 2.57
N PHE A 261 -11.07 -4.47 3.27
CA PHE A 261 -9.67 -4.09 3.04
C PHE A 261 -9.17 -4.53 1.66
N GLU A 262 -9.58 -5.71 1.18
CA GLU A 262 -9.32 -6.12 -0.20
C GLU A 262 -9.91 -5.13 -1.22
N PHE A 263 -11.15 -4.69 -1.00
CA PHE A 263 -11.79 -3.66 -1.82
C PHE A 263 -11.00 -2.36 -1.78
N LEU A 264 -10.69 -1.82 -0.59
CA LEU A 264 -10.02 -0.54 -0.43
C LEU A 264 -8.63 -0.53 -1.06
N LEU A 265 -7.86 -1.61 -0.95
CA LEU A 265 -6.51 -1.72 -1.52
C LEU A 265 -6.48 -1.67 -3.05
N GLN A 266 -7.62 -1.92 -3.70
CA GLN A 266 -7.80 -1.83 -5.15
C GLN A 266 -8.30 -0.45 -5.61
N ARG A 267 -8.57 0.48 -4.69
CA ARG A 267 -9.11 1.80 -5.02
C ARG A 267 -8.03 2.86 -5.20
N THR A 268 -8.22 3.76 -6.15
CA THR A 268 -7.35 4.94 -6.33
C THR A 268 -7.46 5.87 -5.14
N GLU A 269 -6.34 6.44 -4.69
CA GLU A 269 -6.27 7.44 -3.61
C GLU A 269 -6.86 7.00 -2.26
N SER A 270 -6.99 5.68 -2.00
CA SER A 270 -7.60 5.16 -0.78
C SER A 270 -6.67 5.05 0.43
N LYS A 271 -5.37 5.39 0.29
CA LYS A 271 -4.35 5.19 1.34
C LYS A 271 -4.75 5.78 2.69
N ALA A 272 -5.26 7.01 2.70
CA ALA A 272 -5.72 7.68 3.93
C ALA A 272 -6.95 6.99 4.54
N THR A 273 -7.86 6.50 3.70
CA THR A 273 -9.04 5.72 4.14
C THR A 273 -8.61 4.38 4.73
N VAL A 274 -7.66 3.68 4.09
CA VAL A 274 -7.12 2.40 4.58
C VAL A 274 -6.44 2.56 5.94
N THR A 275 -5.59 3.58 6.11
CA THR A 275 -4.92 3.82 7.40
C THR A 275 -5.91 4.24 8.49
N SER A 276 -6.93 5.04 8.15
CA SER A 276 -8.01 5.42 9.08
C SER A 276 -8.90 4.22 9.46
N ALA A 277 -9.22 3.35 8.49
CA ALA A 277 -9.95 2.11 8.72
C ALA A 277 -9.14 1.15 9.60
N LEU A 278 -7.83 1.02 9.37
CA LEU A 278 -6.93 0.17 10.15
C LEU A 278 -6.80 0.68 11.59
N SER A 279 -6.62 1.99 11.79
CA SER A 279 -6.58 2.58 13.13
C SER A 279 -7.90 2.42 13.87
N ARG A 280 -9.04 2.46 13.18
CA ARG A 280 -10.37 2.16 13.76
C ARG A 280 -10.50 0.68 14.13
N LEU A 281 -10.05 -0.23 13.27
CA LEU A 281 -10.10 -1.69 13.49
C LEU A 281 -9.29 -2.11 14.73
N LEU A 282 -8.15 -1.47 14.94
CA LEU A 282 -7.22 -1.75 16.04
C LEU A 282 -7.61 -1.09 17.36
N ARG A 283 -8.77 -0.45 17.44
CA ARG A 283 -9.30 0.03 18.73
C ARG A 283 -9.88 -1.14 19.54
N PRO A 284 -9.55 -1.26 20.84
CA PRO A 284 -10.13 -2.27 21.71
C PRO A 284 -11.66 -2.11 21.84
N PRO A 285 -12.43 -3.22 21.90
CA PRO A 285 -12.01 -4.61 21.67
C PRO A 285 -11.86 -4.92 20.17
N CYS A 286 -10.73 -5.50 19.77
CA CYS A 286 -10.51 -6.00 18.41
C CYS A 286 -10.31 -7.52 18.40
N ASP A 287 -10.69 -8.17 17.30
CA ASP A 287 -10.40 -9.58 17.07
C ASP A 287 -9.03 -9.70 16.39
N VAL A 288 -8.05 -10.24 17.12
CA VAL A 288 -6.66 -10.37 16.64
C VAL A 288 -6.59 -11.26 15.40
N ALA A 289 -7.48 -12.24 15.23
CA ALA A 289 -7.48 -13.10 14.05
C ALA A 289 -7.93 -12.35 12.79
N ILE A 290 -8.93 -11.47 12.92
CA ILE A 290 -9.37 -10.60 11.81
C ILE A 290 -8.28 -9.57 11.48
N VAL A 291 -7.67 -8.99 12.51
CA VAL A 291 -6.53 -8.07 12.34
C VAL A 291 -5.39 -8.76 11.58
N GLY A 292 -5.02 -9.99 11.97
CA GLY A 292 -4.02 -10.79 11.29
C GLY A 292 -4.31 -10.96 9.80
N GLN A 293 -5.54 -11.34 9.45
CA GLN A 293 -5.95 -11.49 8.05
C GLN A 293 -5.90 -10.17 7.27
N VAL A 294 -6.29 -9.05 7.89
CA VAL A 294 -6.21 -7.71 7.27
C VAL A 294 -4.74 -7.30 7.05
N LEU A 295 -3.88 -7.50 8.04
CA LEU A 295 -2.45 -7.23 7.92
C LEU A 295 -1.81 -8.11 6.84
N ASP A 296 -2.24 -9.36 6.71
CA ASP A 296 -1.79 -10.26 5.65
C ASP A 296 -2.15 -9.70 4.26
N LYS A 297 -3.35 -9.13 4.07
CA LYS A 297 -3.74 -8.50 2.80
C LYS A 297 -2.97 -7.22 2.50
N LEU A 298 -2.67 -6.42 3.52
CA LEU A 298 -1.84 -5.23 3.38
C LEU A 298 -0.41 -5.60 2.95
N ASN A 299 0.19 -6.58 3.63
CA ASN A 299 1.55 -7.02 3.35
C ASN A 299 1.65 -7.83 2.04
N GLU A 300 0.61 -8.56 1.64
CA GLU A 300 0.50 -9.17 0.31
C GLU A 300 0.58 -8.10 -0.80
N SER A 301 -0.20 -7.01 -0.64
CA SER A 301 -0.17 -5.86 -1.55
C SER A 301 1.20 -5.18 -1.57
N TYR A 302 1.77 -4.92 -0.39
CA TYR A 302 3.10 -4.30 -0.28
C TYR A 302 4.19 -5.17 -0.90
N ARG A 303 4.17 -6.48 -0.66
CA ARG A 303 5.11 -7.43 -1.27
C ARG A 303 5.00 -7.44 -2.80
N SER A 304 3.78 -7.50 -3.33
CA SER A 304 3.54 -7.43 -4.78
C SER A 304 4.18 -6.19 -5.39
N GLN A 305 4.08 -5.03 -4.73
CA GLN A 305 4.73 -3.81 -5.18
C GLN A 305 6.26 -3.91 -5.14
N LEU A 306 6.84 -4.42 -4.06
CA LEU A 306 8.29 -4.60 -3.95
C LEU A 306 8.84 -5.50 -5.05
N ASP A 307 8.12 -6.57 -5.39
CA ASP A 307 8.51 -7.47 -6.47
C ASP A 307 8.46 -6.76 -7.85
N ILE A 308 7.47 -5.90 -8.08
CA ILE A 308 7.37 -5.08 -9.30
C ILE A 308 8.52 -4.06 -9.37
N ASP A 309 8.83 -3.40 -8.27
CA ASP A 309 9.92 -2.42 -8.21
C ASP A 309 11.28 -3.09 -8.43
N LEU A 310 11.51 -4.26 -7.83
CA LEU A 310 12.72 -5.05 -8.06
C LEU A 310 12.86 -5.47 -9.53
N GLN A 311 11.77 -5.95 -10.15
CA GLN A 311 11.76 -6.30 -11.57
C GLN A 311 12.05 -5.07 -12.46
N SER A 312 11.54 -3.90 -12.10
CA SER A 312 11.78 -2.67 -12.85
C SER A 312 13.23 -2.19 -12.78
N GLN A 313 13.92 -2.43 -11.66
CA GLN A 313 15.32 -2.02 -11.47
C GLN A 313 16.31 -2.97 -12.17
N ILE A 314 15.99 -4.27 -12.24
CA ILE A 314 16.80 -5.25 -12.97
C ILE A 314 16.71 -5.02 -14.50
N ALA A 315 15.61 -4.43 -14.97
CA ALA A 315 15.43 -4.05 -16.37
C ALA A 315 16.01 -2.65 -16.70
N MET A 316 17.32 -2.54 -16.90
CA MET A 316 17.93 -1.33 -17.50
C MET A 316 17.80 -1.31 -19.04
N PRO A 317 17.56 -0.15 -19.71
CA PRO A 317 17.24 -0.10 -21.13
C PRO A 317 18.42 0.35 -22.02
N ALA A 318 18.60 -0.30 -23.18
CA ALA A 318 19.14 0.32 -24.40
C ALA A 318 18.81 -0.57 -25.62
N SER A 319 17.92 -0.08 -26.50
CA SER A 319 17.58 -0.54 -27.87
C SER A 319 16.25 -1.27 -28.12
N ALA A 320 15.45 -1.63 -27.11
CA ALA A 320 14.08 -2.06 -27.36
C ALA A 320 13.10 -0.93 -27.01
N SER A 321 12.46 -0.37 -28.05
CA SER A 321 11.24 0.43 -27.89
C SER A 321 10.26 -0.31 -26.96
N PRO A 322 9.42 0.37 -26.16
CA PRO A 322 8.47 -0.27 -25.26
C PRO A 322 7.32 -0.89 -26.09
N MET A 323 7.62 -2.01 -26.73
CA MET A 323 6.73 -2.77 -27.58
C MET A 323 6.32 -4.00 -26.78
N GLY A 324 5.10 -4.00 -26.24
CA GLY A 324 4.35 -5.25 -26.05
C GLY A 324 3.99 -5.73 -24.64
N GLN A 325 4.26 -5.03 -23.53
CA GLN A 325 3.96 -5.60 -22.20
C GLN A 325 2.49 -5.59 -21.74
N HIS A 326 1.51 -5.19 -22.56
CA HIS A 326 0.11 -5.17 -22.10
C HIS A 326 -0.77 -6.33 -22.56
N TYR A 327 -0.30 -7.24 -23.41
CA TYR A 327 -1.16 -8.33 -23.88
C TYR A 327 -0.33 -9.56 -24.24
N GLN A 328 0.16 -10.28 -23.23
CA GLN A 328 0.54 -11.70 -23.30
C GLN A 328 0.94 -12.21 -21.91
N SER A 329 0.03 -12.92 -21.23
CA SER A 329 0.36 -14.17 -20.54
C SER A 329 -0.92 -14.78 -19.98
N SER A 330 -1.14 -16.05 -20.28
CA SER A 330 -2.15 -16.94 -19.70
C SER A 330 -1.70 -17.49 -18.33
N ALA A 331 -1.23 -16.60 -17.46
CA ALA A 331 -0.99 -16.80 -16.04
C ALA A 331 -1.37 -15.49 -15.32
N PRO A 332 -1.85 -15.50 -14.06
CA PRO A 332 -2.22 -14.28 -13.35
C PRO A 332 -0.95 -13.48 -13.04
N LEU A 333 -0.48 -12.69 -14.01
CA LEU A 333 0.53 -11.67 -13.79
C LEU A 333 -0.02 -10.72 -12.72
N GLY A 334 0.69 -10.64 -11.60
CA GLY A 334 0.36 -9.84 -10.43
C GLY A 334 -0.08 -8.45 -10.83
N ARG A 335 -1.34 -8.14 -10.50
CA ARG A 335 -1.96 -6.86 -10.80
C ARG A 335 -1.28 -5.81 -9.93
N ARG A 336 -0.89 -4.67 -10.51
CA ARG A 336 -0.34 -3.55 -9.73
C ARG A 336 -1.36 -3.17 -8.66
N PRO A 337 -0.99 -3.23 -7.37
CA PRO A 337 -1.87 -2.73 -6.33
C PRO A 337 -2.09 -1.23 -6.56
N SER A 338 -3.34 -0.78 -6.43
CA SER A 338 -3.69 0.64 -6.61
C SER A 338 -3.13 1.47 -5.45
N VAL A 339 -3.11 0.88 -4.25
CA VAL A 339 -2.62 1.49 -3.03
C VAL A 339 -1.69 0.53 -2.29
N VAL A 340 -0.60 1.11 -1.80
CA VAL A 340 0.42 0.44 -1.00
C VAL A 340 0.55 1.19 0.31
N VAL A 341 0.51 0.43 1.40
CA VAL A 341 0.73 0.91 2.76
C VAL A 341 2.02 0.27 3.23
N ASP A 342 3.07 1.08 3.40
CA ASP A 342 4.38 0.59 3.83
C ASP A 342 4.50 0.52 5.36
N GLN A 343 5.66 0.07 5.84
CA GLN A 343 5.91 -0.04 7.28
C GLN A 343 5.90 1.31 8.01
N SER A 344 6.33 2.39 7.35
CA SER A 344 6.34 3.73 7.92
C SER A 344 4.93 4.32 8.01
N ASP A 345 4.06 4.02 7.04
CA ASP A 345 2.65 4.38 7.06
C ASP A 345 1.91 3.69 8.21
N VAL A 346 2.07 2.37 8.35
CA VAL A 346 1.47 1.61 9.47
C VAL A 346 2.00 2.14 10.79
N PHE A 347 3.29 2.42 10.90
CA PHE A 347 3.86 2.92 12.14
C PHE A 347 3.33 4.32 12.51
N SER A 348 3.39 5.27 11.60
CA SER A 348 3.01 6.66 11.85
C SER A 348 1.50 6.84 12.06
N ALA A 349 0.67 6.17 11.24
CA ALA A 349 -0.78 6.37 11.26
C ALA A 349 -1.52 5.46 12.25
N VAL A 350 -0.91 4.35 12.69
CA VAL A 350 -1.60 3.32 13.47
C VAL A 350 -0.85 2.97 14.74
N LEU A 351 0.40 2.49 14.65
CA LEU A 351 1.09 1.94 15.81
C LEU A 351 1.54 3.03 16.80
N SER A 352 2.06 4.17 16.30
CA SER A 352 2.45 5.29 17.14
C SER A 352 1.27 5.87 17.92
N PRO A 353 0.12 6.20 17.29
CA PRO A 353 -1.09 6.59 18.01
C PRO A 353 -1.53 5.55 19.04
N LEU A 354 -1.46 4.26 18.71
CA LEU A 354 -1.84 3.19 19.64
C LEU A 354 -0.94 3.14 20.89
N ALA A 355 0.35 3.44 20.74
CA ALA A 355 1.28 3.49 21.86
C ALA A 355 1.12 4.76 22.73
N THR A 356 0.77 5.90 22.13
CA THR A 356 0.68 7.20 22.82
C THR A 356 -0.72 7.54 23.35
N GLU A 357 -1.77 7.22 22.61
CA GLU A 357 -3.14 7.60 22.95
C GLU A 357 -3.68 6.72 24.07
N ALA A 358 -4.02 7.33 25.20
CA ALA A 358 -4.80 6.68 26.25
C ALA A 358 -6.23 6.46 25.72
N THR A 359 -6.48 5.31 25.10
CA THR A 359 -7.84 4.95 24.70
C THR A 359 -8.67 4.77 25.96
N SER A 360 -9.82 5.45 26.04
CA SER A 360 -10.69 5.51 27.24
C SER A 360 -11.14 4.16 27.82
N ALA A 361 -10.95 3.05 27.09
CA ALA A 361 -11.26 1.69 27.51
C ALA A 361 -10.12 0.99 28.27
N ILE A 362 -8.87 1.44 28.15
CA ILE A 362 -7.71 0.84 28.81
C ILE A 362 -7.20 1.83 29.86
N GLN A 363 -7.66 1.67 31.10
CA GLN A 363 -7.32 2.56 32.22
C GLN A 363 -5.98 2.20 32.89
N GLN A 364 -5.24 1.21 32.39
CA GLN A 364 -3.96 0.77 32.97
C GLN A 364 -2.89 0.65 31.89
N GLY A 365 -1.72 1.26 32.12
CA GLY A 365 -0.61 1.24 31.16
C GLY A 365 -0.17 -0.18 30.78
N GLU A 366 -0.30 -1.14 31.69
CA GLU A 366 0.09 -2.54 31.46
C GLU A 366 -0.79 -3.25 30.42
N ASP A 367 -2.12 -3.10 30.51
CA ASP A 367 -3.05 -3.71 29.53
C ASP A 367 -2.86 -3.13 28.13
N ARG A 368 -2.50 -1.84 28.05
CA ARG A 368 -2.17 -1.18 26.79
C ARG A 368 -0.91 -1.77 26.19
N ASP A 369 0.17 -1.88 26.98
CA ASP A 369 1.43 -2.42 26.48
C ASP A 369 1.28 -3.90 26.07
N ARG A 370 0.46 -4.70 26.78
CA ARG A 370 0.12 -6.08 26.36
C ARG A 370 -0.61 -6.10 25.02
N PHE A 371 -1.55 -5.19 24.82
CA PHE A 371 -2.28 -5.05 23.56
C PHE A 371 -1.35 -4.62 22.41
N VAL A 372 -0.49 -3.62 22.64
CA VAL A 372 0.52 -3.17 21.67
C VAL A 372 1.44 -4.33 21.28
N ILE A 373 1.93 -5.13 22.24
CA ILE A 373 2.75 -6.31 21.97
C ILE A 373 2.00 -7.32 21.10
N ALA A 374 0.73 -7.60 21.39
CA ALA A 374 -0.07 -8.53 20.59
C ALA A 374 -0.23 -8.06 19.14
N VAL A 375 -0.58 -6.79 18.93
CA VAL A 375 -0.75 -6.20 17.59
C VAL A 375 0.58 -6.14 16.83
N VAL A 376 1.66 -5.69 17.47
CA VAL A 376 2.99 -5.60 16.84
C VAL A 376 3.52 -6.99 16.51
N ASN A 377 3.35 -7.99 17.38
CA ASN A 377 3.73 -9.37 17.06
C ASN A 377 2.92 -9.92 15.89
N GLU A 378 1.62 -9.63 15.81
CA GLU A 378 0.79 -10.06 14.68
C GLU A 378 1.23 -9.39 13.37
N TYR A 379 1.64 -8.12 13.44
CA TYR A 379 2.21 -7.41 12.29
C TYR A 379 3.58 -7.96 11.87
N VAL A 380 4.47 -8.22 12.82
CA VAL A 380 5.78 -8.86 12.57
C VAL A 380 5.58 -10.25 11.97
N ARG A 381 4.65 -11.05 12.50
CA ARG A 381 4.28 -12.37 11.97
C ARG A 381 3.87 -12.27 10.50
N SER A 382 3.00 -11.31 10.18
CA SER A 382 2.56 -11.05 8.81
C SER A 382 3.70 -10.62 7.89
N LEU A 383 4.55 -9.68 8.31
CA LEU A 383 5.72 -9.25 7.53
C LEU A 383 6.66 -10.42 7.23
N VAL A 384 6.95 -11.26 8.22
CA VAL A 384 7.80 -12.45 8.06
C VAL A 384 7.15 -13.46 7.11
N GLN A 385 5.84 -13.69 7.20
CA GLN A 385 5.12 -14.59 6.29
C GLN A 385 5.24 -14.16 4.82
N TYR A 386 5.14 -12.85 4.54
CA TYR A 386 5.34 -12.30 3.19
C TYR A 386 6.80 -11.99 2.87
N HIS A 387 7.73 -12.45 3.70
CA HIS A 387 9.18 -12.34 3.54
C HIS A 387 9.63 -10.88 3.32
N ILE A 388 8.98 -9.94 4.03
CA ILE A 388 9.34 -8.52 4.05
C ILE A 388 10.28 -8.29 5.25
N PRO A 389 11.46 -7.70 5.05
CA PRO A 389 12.37 -7.41 6.16
C PRO A 389 11.74 -6.35 7.07
N VAL A 390 11.63 -6.67 8.37
CA VAL A 390 11.05 -5.78 9.37
C VAL A 390 12.03 -4.64 9.67
N GLN A 391 11.55 -3.41 9.61
CA GLN A 391 12.34 -2.21 9.90
C GLN A 391 12.54 -2.03 11.41
N HIS A 392 13.69 -1.48 11.80
CA HIS A 392 14.14 -1.42 13.20
C HIS A 392 13.16 -0.69 14.13
N PHE A 393 12.47 0.36 13.66
CA PHE A 393 11.54 1.14 14.49
C PHE A 393 10.29 0.34 14.92
N ILE A 394 9.91 -0.71 14.17
CA ILE A 394 8.83 -1.62 14.59
C ILE A 394 9.29 -2.44 15.81
N TYR A 395 10.52 -2.95 15.76
CA TYR A 395 11.10 -3.69 16.88
C TYR A 395 11.37 -2.80 18.10
N GLU A 396 11.78 -1.54 17.88
CA GLU A 396 11.96 -0.56 18.95
C GLU A 396 10.68 -0.41 19.80
N MET A 397 9.52 -0.25 19.16
CA MET A 397 8.23 -0.20 19.86
C MET A 397 7.93 -1.48 20.65
N LEU A 398 8.21 -2.66 20.07
CA LEU A 398 8.02 -3.94 20.74
C LEU A 398 8.92 -4.08 21.98
N ILE A 399 10.20 -3.70 21.85
CA ILE A 399 11.21 -3.77 22.90
C ILE A 399 10.85 -2.83 24.05
N GLU A 400 10.45 -1.59 23.74
CA GLU A 400 10.04 -0.63 24.76
C GLU A 400 8.79 -1.08 25.52
N ALA A 401 7.80 -1.64 24.82
CA ALA A 401 6.59 -2.18 25.47
C ALA A 401 6.92 -3.37 26.38
N LEU A 402 7.77 -4.29 25.93
CA LEU A 402 8.24 -5.42 26.74
C LEU A 402 9.04 -4.98 27.97
N ALA A 403 9.89 -3.96 27.82
CA ALA A 403 10.68 -3.40 28.90
C ALA A 403 9.81 -2.72 29.96
N ARG A 404 8.78 -1.96 29.55
CA ARG A 404 7.82 -1.34 30.49
C ARG A 404 7.02 -2.37 31.29
N LEU A 405 6.67 -3.51 30.68
CA LEU A 405 6.02 -4.63 31.36
C LEU A 405 6.96 -5.53 32.17
N GLY A 406 8.27 -5.28 32.14
CA GLY A 406 9.27 -6.10 32.82
C GLY A 406 9.42 -7.51 32.25
N GLN A 407 8.97 -7.78 31.01
CA GLN A 407 9.04 -9.09 30.36
C GLN A 407 10.44 -9.38 29.77
N PHE A 408 11.48 -9.21 30.57
CA PHE A 408 12.89 -9.33 30.12
C PHE A 408 13.27 -10.73 29.63
N TYR A 409 12.57 -11.77 30.09
CA TYR A 409 12.79 -13.14 29.59
C TYR A 409 12.45 -13.24 28.10
N GLN A 410 11.29 -12.73 27.68
CA GLN A 410 10.90 -12.72 26.27
C GLN A 410 11.85 -11.85 25.44
N LEU A 411 12.23 -10.69 25.98
CA LEU A 411 13.21 -9.81 25.36
C LEU A 411 14.54 -10.53 25.11
N HIS A 412 15.05 -11.25 26.13
CA HIS A 412 16.30 -12.01 26.00
C HIS A 412 16.19 -13.10 24.92
N GLN A 413 15.08 -13.84 24.88
CA GLN A 413 14.85 -14.88 23.88
C GLN A 413 14.82 -14.32 22.45
N LEU A 414 14.16 -13.17 22.23
CA LEU A 414 14.09 -12.54 20.91
C LEU A 414 15.48 -12.25 20.32
N PHE A 415 16.42 -11.80 21.14
CA PHE A 415 17.80 -11.53 20.70
C PHE A 415 18.67 -12.79 20.66
N GLN A 416 18.52 -13.69 21.63
CA GLN A 416 19.28 -14.94 21.69
C GLN A 416 19.01 -15.83 20.48
N TYR A 417 17.75 -15.90 20.03
CA TYR A 417 17.35 -16.68 18.86
C TYR A 417 17.41 -15.90 17.54
N HIS A 418 17.94 -14.68 17.54
CA HIS A 418 18.03 -13.82 16.35
C HIS A 418 16.69 -13.62 15.63
N ALA A 419 15.58 -13.56 16.38
CA ALA A 419 14.25 -13.29 15.82
C ALA A 419 14.09 -11.84 15.35
N VAL A 420 14.94 -10.94 15.87
CA VAL A 420 15.01 -9.52 15.54
C VAL A 420 16.21 -9.28 14.63
N ALA A 421 16.02 -8.51 13.56
CA ALA A 421 17.10 -8.15 12.66
C ALA A 421 18.14 -7.26 13.37
N ASP A 422 19.41 -7.61 13.25
CA ASP A 422 20.51 -6.85 13.85
C ASP A 422 20.60 -5.45 13.22
N SER A 423 20.61 -4.41 14.06
CA SER A 423 20.77 -3.03 13.58
C SER A 423 21.41 -2.14 14.65
N LYS A 424 22.13 -1.11 14.20
CA LYS A 424 22.77 -0.14 15.11
C LYS A 424 21.76 0.57 16.04
N PRO A 425 20.59 1.06 15.55
CA PRO A 425 19.61 1.70 16.41
C PRO A 425 19.11 0.80 17.55
N LEU A 426 18.85 -0.47 17.26
CA LEU A 426 18.39 -1.43 18.28
C LEU A 426 19.46 -1.75 19.33
N ALA A 427 20.74 -1.82 18.91
CA ALA A 427 21.83 -1.96 19.87
C ALA A 427 21.94 -0.74 20.80
N CYS A 428 21.78 0.47 20.28
CA CYS A 428 21.73 1.68 21.10
C CYS A 428 20.54 1.68 22.08
N LEU A 429 19.37 1.20 21.65
CA LEU A 429 18.22 1.02 22.53
C LEU A 429 18.51 0.00 23.65
N LEU A 430 19.17 -1.12 23.34
CA LEU A 430 19.55 -2.09 24.37
C LEU A 430 20.54 -1.50 25.39
N LEU A 431 21.47 -0.65 24.96
CA LEU A 431 22.38 0.05 25.87
C LEU A 431 21.64 1.04 26.78
N SER A 432 20.59 1.71 26.31
CA SER A 432 19.78 2.60 27.15
C SER A 432 18.99 1.83 28.23
N LEU A 433 18.65 0.56 27.95
CA LEU A 433 17.95 -0.33 28.88
C LEU A 433 18.86 -0.98 29.93
N GLU A 434 20.18 -0.78 29.89
CA GLU A 434 21.14 -1.45 30.79
C GLU A 434 20.85 -1.22 32.28
N SER A 435 20.36 -0.02 32.63
CA SER A 435 20.03 0.33 34.03
C SER A 435 18.91 -0.53 34.60
N VAL A 436 17.96 -0.96 33.76
CA VAL A 436 16.80 -1.76 34.15
C VAL A 436 17.04 -3.24 33.89
N TYR A 437 17.79 -3.57 32.83
CA TYR A 437 18.11 -4.93 32.44
C TYR A 437 19.61 -5.09 32.13
N PRO A 438 20.46 -5.41 33.13
CA PRO A 438 21.91 -5.41 32.96
C PRO A 438 22.45 -6.34 31.85
N ALA A 439 21.73 -7.42 31.53
CA ALA A 439 22.11 -8.32 30.45
C ALA A 439 21.92 -7.72 29.05
N SER A 440 21.18 -6.61 28.91
CA SER A 440 21.02 -5.89 27.63
C SER A 440 22.35 -5.39 27.07
N TYR A 441 23.30 -5.03 27.95
CA TYR A 441 24.63 -4.56 27.55
C TYR A 441 25.37 -5.60 26.71
N GLN A 442 25.37 -6.86 27.17
CA GLN A 442 26.04 -7.94 26.43
C GLN A 442 25.30 -8.25 25.13
N LEU A 443 23.96 -8.29 25.15
CA LEU A 443 23.15 -8.48 23.95
C LEU A 443 23.39 -7.38 22.89
N ALA A 444 23.56 -6.13 23.32
CA ALA A 444 23.88 -5.00 22.45
C ALA A 444 25.25 -5.17 21.79
N LEU A 445 26.27 -5.55 22.57
CA LEU A 445 27.61 -5.82 22.03
C LEU A 445 27.62 -7.01 21.08
N ASP A 446 26.90 -8.08 21.41
CA ASP A 446 26.78 -9.27 20.56
C ASP A 446 26.08 -8.92 19.24
N MET A 447 25.04 -8.07 19.28
CA MET A 447 24.38 -7.53 18.09
C MET A 447 25.33 -6.68 17.25
N LEU A 448 26.02 -5.70 17.85
CA LEU A 448 26.96 -4.85 17.12
C LEU A 448 28.09 -5.66 16.49
N LYS A 449 28.58 -6.70 17.16
CA LYS A 449 29.63 -7.57 16.63
C LYS A 449 29.18 -8.33 15.37
N ARG A 450 27.89 -8.65 15.25
CA ARG A 450 27.31 -9.26 14.03
C ARG A 450 27.09 -8.25 12.91
N VAL A 451 26.88 -6.98 13.25
CA VAL A 451 26.78 -5.89 12.27
C VAL A 451 28.18 -5.52 11.75
N THR A 452 28.43 -5.81 10.46
CA THR A 452 29.77 -5.73 9.85
C THR A 452 30.42 -4.35 9.86
N ASN A 453 29.65 -3.27 10.02
CA ASN A 453 30.12 -1.89 9.98
C ASN A 453 30.02 -1.16 11.32
N ALA A 454 29.97 -1.87 12.46
CA ALA A 454 29.76 -1.29 13.80
C ALA A 454 31.01 -1.31 14.72
N ASN A 455 32.20 -1.56 14.17
CA ASN A 455 33.42 -1.75 14.98
C ASN A 455 33.84 -0.47 15.74
N GLU A 456 33.63 0.71 15.15
CA GLU A 456 33.96 1.99 15.81
C GLU A 456 33.04 2.24 17.01
N GLU A 457 31.74 1.98 16.84
CA GLU A 457 30.75 2.13 17.90
C GLU A 457 31.03 1.18 19.08
N ILE A 458 31.42 -0.07 18.81
CA ILE A 458 31.84 -1.03 19.87
C ILE A 458 33.01 -0.46 20.69
N VAL A 459 34.00 0.11 20.02
CA VAL A 459 35.16 0.72 20.69
C VAL A 459 34.71 1.88 21.57
N GLU A 460 33.83 2.76 21.06
CA GLU A 460 33.30 3.89 21.84
C GLU A 460 32.52 3.42 23.08
N ILE A 461 31.71 2.37 22.96
CA ILE A 461 30.96 1.78 24.07
C ILE A 461 31.89 1.15 25.13
N LEU A 462 32.97 0.48 24.70
CA LEU A 462 33.94 -0.09 25.65
C LEU A 462 34.75 1.01 26.36
N LEU A 463 35.07 2.09 25.66
CA LEU A 463 35.76 3.25 26.25
C LEU A 463 34.88 3.99 27.25
N SER A 464 33.58 4.18 26.96
CA SER A 464 32.65 4.84 27.91
C SER A 464 32.44 4.06 29.20
N LYS A 465 32.62 2.73 29.18
CA LYS A 465 32.57 1.84 30.36
C LYS A 465 33.92 1.66 31.05
N ASN A 466 34.94 2.47 30.73
CA ASN A 466 36.31 2.37 31.26
C ASN A 466 37.01 1.01 30.99
N LYS A 467 36.55 0.21 30.02
CA LYS A 467 37.19 -1.06 29.62
C LYS A 467 38.26 -0.82 28.54
N VAL A 468 39.20 0.08 28.84
CA VAL A 468 40.17 0.62 27.87
C VAL A 468 41.04 -0.47 27.22
N LEU A 469 41.54 -1.44 28.01
CA LEU A 469 42.38 -2.52 27.48
C LEU A 469 41.59 -3.47 26.56
N SER A 470 40.34 -3.77 26.89
CA SER A 470 39.46 -4.60 26.05
C SER A 470 39.12 -3.88 24.74
N ALA A 471 38.84 -2.57 24.81
CA ALA A 471 38.64 -1.73 23.63
C ALA A 471 39.86 -1.73 22.72
N LEU A 472 41.07 -1.63 23.29
CA LEU A 472 42.32 -1.57 22.54
C LEU A 472 42.64 -2.91 21.85
N ARG A 473 42.39 -4.02 22.55
CA ARG A 473 42.53 -5.37 21.99
C ARG A 473 41.58 -5.60 20.83
N PHE A 474 40.30 -5.24 21.00
CA PHE A 474 39.29 -5.36 19.96
C PHE A 474 39.66 -4.49 18.74
N ALA A 475 39.97 -3.21 18.95
CA ALA A 475 40.35 -2.30 17.87
C ALA A 475 41.56 -2.78 17.07
N ARG A 476 42.56 -3.38 17.73
CA ARG A 476 43.73 -3.95 17.06
C ARG A 476 43.40 -5.13 16.15
N GLU A 477 42.36 -5.89 16.48
CA GLU A 477 41.97 -7.11 15.76
C GLU A 477 41.00 -6.82 14.61
N THR A 478 40.15 -5.79 14.72
CA THR A 478 39.06 -5.52 13.75
C THR A 478 39.24 -4.25 12.93
N LEU A 479 39.92 -3.22 13.45
CA LEU A 479 40.08 -1.94 12.75
C LEU A 479 41.46 -1.82 12.09
N PRO A 480 41.56 -1.24 10.89
CA PRO A 480 42.82 -0.79 10.33
C PRO A 480 43.56 0.10 11.32
N ALA A 481 44.88 -0.09 11.43
CA ALA A 481 45.70 0.63 12.42
C ALA A 481 45.52 2.16 12.34
N GLU A 482 45.26 2.70 11.14
CA GLU A 482 45.07 4.13 10.87
C GLU A 482 43.76 4.71 11.42
N GLN A 483 42.69 3.92 11.52
CA GLN A 483 41.38 4.36 12.03
C GLN A 483 41.33 4.45 13.56
N ILE A 484 42.29 3.86 14.26
CA ILE A 484 42.35 3.87 15.72
C ILE A 484 42.83 5.24 16.22
N SER A 485 41.91 6.06 16.75
CA SER A 485 42.21 7.38 17.29
C SER A 485 42.95 7.31 18.63
N ALA A 486 44.25 7.69 18.64
CA ALA A 486 45.06 7.72 19.85
C ALA A 486 44.49 8.61 20.96
N ARG A 487 43.88 9.74 20.58
CA ARG A 487 43.30 10.71 21.52
C ARG A 487 42.20 10.09 22.39
N LYS A 488 41.21 9.42 21.76
CA LYS A 488 40.06 8.83 22.47
C LYS A 488 40.50 7.81 23.52
N PHE A 489 41.48 6.97 23.18
CA PHE A 489 42.01 5.95 24.09
C PHE A 489 42.84 6.55 25.24
N LEU A 490 43.67 7.56 24.97
CA LEU A 490 44.46 8.23 26.00
C LEU A 490 43.60 9.03 26.97
N GLU A 491 42.53 9.66 26.47
CA GLU A 491 41.54 10.36 27.28
C GLU A 491 40.78 9.42 28.22
N ALA A 492 40.33 8.28 27.70
CA ALA A 492 39.67 7.25 28.50
C ALA A 492 40.63 6.63 29.52
N ALA A 493 41.89 6.37 29.14
CA ALA A 493 42.91 5.84 30.06
C ALA A 493 43.26 6.82 31.18
N GLN A 494 43.32 8.13 30.88
CA GLN A 494 43.53 9.15 31.90
C GLN A 494 42.32 9.24 32.85
N SER A 495 41.11 9.16 32.30
CA SER A 495 39.86 9.18 33.08
C SER A 495 39.70 7.97 34.00
N SER A 496 40.27 6.81 33.63
CA SER A 496 40.26 5.61 34.48
C SER A 496 41.15 5.71 35.74
N GLN A 497 42.00 6.74 35.85
CA GLN A 497 42.95 6.98 36.96
C GLN A 497 43.93 5.82 37.26
N ASP A 498 43.97 4.77 36.44
CA ASP A 498 44.94 3.68 36.53
C ASP A 498 46.21 4.01 35.72
N ALA A 499 47.29 4.26 36.46
CA ALA A 499 48.59 4.61 35.89
C ALA A 499 49.12 3.52 34.94
N MET A 500 48.90 2.24 35.24
CA MET A 500 49.41 1.11 34.45
C MET A 500 48.66 0.97 33.11
N VAL A 501 47.34 1.20 33.12
CA VAL A 501 46.52 1.22 31.90
C VAL A 501 46.95 2.38 31.00
N PHE A 502 47.15 3.57 31.57
CA PHE A 502 47.64 4.74 30.82
C PHE A 502 49.01 4.48 30.19
N TYR A 503 49.95 3.90 30.94
CA TYR A 503 51.28 3.54 30.42
C TYR A 503 51.18 2.56 29.25
N GLY A 504 50.39 1.49 29.39
CA GLY A 504 50.22 0.46 28.36
C GLY A 504 49.60 1.01 27.07
N VAL A 505 48.56 1.85 27.19
CA VAL A 505 47.91 2.50 26.04
C VAL A 505 48.85 3.48 25.35
N PHE A 506 49.58 4.30 26.12
CA PHE A 506 50.53 5.26 25.57
C PHE A 506 51.68 4.57 24.81
N LYS A 507 52.27 3.53 25.40
CA LYS A 507 53.30 2.72 24.74
C LYS A 507 52.79 1.99 23.50
N PHE A 508 51.55 1.50 23.51
CA PHE A 508 50.95 0.90 22.32
C PHE A 508 50.91 1.87 21.14
N PHE A 509 50.45 3.11 21.36
CA PHE A 509 50.41 4.10 20.28
C PHE A 509 51.79 4.61 19.87
N GLN A 510 52.76 4.70 20.78
CA GLN A 510 54.17 4.97 20.41
C GLN A 510 54.71 3.87 19.48
N ASN A 511 54.47 2.60 19.81
CA ASN A 511 54.89 1.47 18.99
C ASN A 511 54.16 1.44 17.64
N ARG A 512 52.87 1.81 17.60
CA ARG A 512 52.11 1.97 16.35
C ARG A 512 52.72 3.07 15.47
N ASN A 513 53.01 4.23 16.04
CA ASN A 513 53.62 5.36 15.34
C ASN A 513 55.03 5.00 14.82
N GLN A 514 55.82 4.28 15.62
CA GLN A 514 57.13 3.79 15.21
C GLN A 514 57.04 2.83 14.03
N ARG A 515 56.07 1.90 14.03
CA ARG A 515 55.87 0.96 12.92
C ARG A 515 55.35 1.62 11.65
N ALA A 516 54.44 2.60 11.79
CA ALA A 516 53.82 3.25 10.64
C ALA A 516 54.70 4.36 10.03
N ARG A 517 55.48 5.08 10.85
CA ARG A 517 56.18 6.32 10.45
C ARG A 517 57.67 6.34 10.80
N GLY A 518 58.19 5.35 11.52
CA GLY A 518 59.57 5.33 12.01
C GLY A 518 59.87 6.32 13.14
N ASN A 519 58.86 7.03 13.64
CA ASN A 519 58.98 8.02 14.71
C ASN A 519 57.90 7.76 15.78
N PRO A 520 58.25 7.69 17.08
CA PRO A 520 57.27 7.37 18.13
C PRO A 520 56.36 8.56 18.49
N ALA A 521 56.67 9.77 18.01
CA ALA A 521 55.92 10.98 18.32
C ALA A 521 54.51 11.00 17.70
N PHE A 522 53.56 11.59 18.44
CA PHE A 522 52.21 11.87 17.94
C PHE A 522 52.22 13.08 16.99
N LEU A 523 51.38 13.05 15.95
CA LEU A 523 51.22 14.20 15.07
C LEU A 523 50.57 15.37 15.81
N LYS A 524 50.96 16.61 15.47
CA LYS A 524 50.33 17.83 16.00
C LYS A 524 48.81 17.89 15.70
N GLY A 525 48.36 17.29 14.60
CA GLY A 525 46.94 17.18 14.25
C GLY A 525 46.13 16.15 15.05
N GLU A 526 46.77 15.24 15.79
CA GLU A 526 46.08 14.26 16.66
C GLU A 526 45.75 14.84 18.05
N HIS A 527 46.17 16.08 18.35
CA HIS A 527 45.93 16.81 19.61
C HIS A 527 46.31 16.04 20.89
N CYS A 528 47.36 15.20 20.84
CA CYS A 528 47.78 14.37 21.97
C CYS A 528 48.84 15.01 22.89
N GLU A 529 49.11 16.31 22.75
CA GLU A 529 50.17 17.03 23.48
C GLU A 529 49.93 17.05 25.00
N THR A 530 48.67 17.18 25.41
CA THR A 530 48.27 17.19 26.84
C THR A 530 48.57 15.83 27.49
N TYR A 531 48.27 14.73 26.81
CA TYR A 531 48.56 13.38 27.31
C TYR A 531 50.06 13.07 27.30
N THR A 532 50.82 13.64 26.37
CA THR A 532 52.29 13.54 26.36
C THR A 532 52.90 14.27 27.56
N ARG A 533 52.39 15.46 27.91
CA ARG A 533 52.78 16.17 29.14
C ARG A 533 52.39 15.39 30.39
N HIS A 534 51.20 14.78 30.40
CA HIS A 534 50.76 13.95 31.52
C HIS A 534 51.64 12.71 31.72
N PHE A 535 52.02 12.03 30.62
CA PHE A 535 52.95 10.90 30.66
C PHE A 535 54.32 11.28 31.24
N ARG A 536 54.87 12.43 30.82
CA ARG A 536 56.14 12.96 31.38
C ARG A 536 56.05 13.26 32.87
N SER A 537 54.93 13.79 33.33
CA SER A 537 54.70 14.07 34.75
C SER A 537 54.62 12.80 35.60
N LEU A 538 54.16 11.68 35.04
CA LEU A 538 54.00 10.42 35.77
C LEU A 538 55.23 9.52 35.72
N TYR A 539 55.98 9.53 34.61
CA TYR A 539 57.03 8.53 34.33
C TYR A 539 58.41 9.11 33.96
N GLY A 540 58.56 10.44 33.90
CA GLY A 540 59.83 11.09 33.52
C GLY A 540 60.10 11.08 32.01
N ASP A 541 61.09 11.87 31.59
CA ASP A 541 61.38 12.12 30.16
C ASP A 541 62.06 10.95 29.45
N GLU A 542 62.79 10.08 30.17
CA GLU A 542 63.62 9.02 29.59
C GLU A 542 62.82 7.96 28.82
N LEU A 543 61.56 7.73 29.21
CA LEU A 543 60.69 6.71 28.59
C LEU A 543 59.95 7.22 27.35
N THR A 544 60.06 8.50 26.99
CA THR A 544 59.31 9.06 25.86
C THR A 544 59.95 8.79 24.48
N GLY A 545 61.24 8.39 24.44
CA GLY A 545 62.02 8.35 23.20
C GLY A 545 62.67 7.02 22.79
N SER A 546 62.66 5.96 23.61
CA SER A 546 63.46 4.76 23.31
C SER A 546 62.70 3.44 23.52
N GLY A 547 62.94 2.48 22.62
CA GLY A 547 62.56 1.07 22.75
C GLY A 547 63.44 0.34 23.76
N GLY A 548 63.50 0.83 25.00
CA GLY A 548 64.24 0.20 26.09
C GLY A 548 63.44 -0.94 26.71
N SER A 549 63.98 -2.15 26.61
CA SER A 549 63.60 -3.33 27.40
C SER A 549 63.66 -3.00 28.90
N LEU A 550 62.55 -3.19 29.62
CA LEU A 550 62.52 -3.21 31.09
C LEU A 550 63.16 -4.54 31.55
N ALA A 551 64.47 -4.55 31.72
CA ALA A 551 65.18 -5.63 32.42
C ALA A 551 66.15 -5.14 33.51
N ASP A 552 66.64 -3.89 33.48
CA ASP A 552 67.76 -3.50 34.35
C ASP A 552 67.47 -2.34 35.32
N SER A 553 66.24 -2.17 35.80
CA SER A 553 65.96 -1.10 36.78
C SER A 553 64.94 -1.49 37.86
N LEU A 554 65.21 -2.63 38.49
CA LEU A 554 64.71 -2.94 39.85
C LEU A 554 65.90 -3.47 40.67
N GLN A 555 66.62 -2.55 41.31
CA GLN A 555 67.26 -2.76 42.61
C GLN A 555 66.79 -1.65 43.55
#